data_AF-A0A353NR68-F1
#
_entry.id   AF-A0A353NR68-F1
#
_cell.length_a   1.000
_cell.length_b   1.000
_cell.length_c   1.000
_cell.angle_alpha   90.00
_cell.angle_beta   90.00
_cell.angle_gamma   90.00
#
_symmetry.space_group_name_H-M   'P 1'
#
loop_
_entity.id
_entity.type
_entity.pdbx_description
1 polymer ?
#
loop_
_entity_poly.entity_id
_entity_poly.type
_entity_poly.pdbx_seq_one_letter_code
_entity_poly.pdbx_strand_id
1 'polypeptide(L)'
;GEADGWGGKNSLIPLLVVNIGMYLMFTVFHYLPHIYNYNTEITEKNAWEQYYNARLMLNVMKVEIVWVFAYIGWGTVHSGLGKAAGLDGRIMAVILIVIFVTMFYFMWRERGIG
;
A
#
# COMPACT_ATOMS: atom_id res chain seq x y z
N GLY A 1 -8.50 4.22 -33.96
CA GLY A 1 -7.26 3.78 -33.32
C GLY A 1 -7.52 2.43 -32.73
N GLU A 2 -6.83 1.40 -33.20
CA GLU A 2 -6.88 0.08 -32.57
C GLU A 2 -6.33 0.17 -31.15
N ALA A 3 -6.98 -0.52 -30.21
CA ALA A 3 -6.46 -0.71 -28.87
C ALA A 3 -5.27 -1.67 -28.96
N ASP A 4 -4.07 -1.13 -29.03
CA ASP A 4 -2.85 -1.92 -29.02
C ASP A 4 -2.43 -2.27 -27.57
N GLY A 5 -2.48 -3.57 -27.27
CA GLY A 5 -1.28 -4.18 -26.71
C GLY A 5 -1.21 -4.56 -25.22
N TRP A 6 -2.31 -4.66 -24.46
CA TRP A 6 -2.25 -5.11 -23.04
C TRP A 6 -3.17 -6.28 -22.67
N GLY A 7 -3.82 -6.92 -23.65
CA GLY A 7 -4.77 -8.03 -23.45
C GLY A 7 -4.16 -9.43 -23.43
N GLY A 8 -2.84 -9.59 -23.35
CA GLY A 8 -2.20 -10.92 -23.27
C GLY A 8 -2.14 -11.44 -21.83
N LYS A 9 -2.18 -12.77 -21.62
CA LYS A 9 -1.99 -13.42 -20.30
C LYS A 9 -0.78 -12.90 -19.49
N ASN A 10 0.21 -12.32 -20.18
CA ASN A 10 1.44 -11.81 -19.60
C ASN A 10 1.30 -10.40 -18.98
N SER A 11 0.16 -9.70 -19.12
CA SER A 11 -0.05 -8.36 -18.54
C SER A 11 -0.04 -8.35 -17.01
N LEU A 12 -0.21 -9.52 -16.37
CA LEU A 12 -0.12 -9.68 -14.92
C LEU A 12 1.32 -9.78 -14.40
N ILE A 13 2.29 -10.19 -15.23
CA ILE A 13 3.68 -10.40 -14.77
C ILE A 13 4.29 -9.09 -14.29
N PRO A 14 4.25 -7.98 -15.05
CA PRO A 14 4.75 -6.69 -14.55
C PRO A 14 4.05 -6.24 -13.28
N LEU A 15 2.73 -6.45 -13.18
CA LEU A 15 1.93 -6.09 -12.01
C LEU A 15 2.39 -6.85 -10.75
N LEU A 16 2.66 -8.16 -10.87
CA LEU A 16 3.19 -8.98 -9.79
C LEU A 16 4.61 -8.58 -9.40
N VAL A 17 5.47 -8.29 -10.36
CA VAL A 17 6.85 -7.83 -10.11
C VAL A 17 6.84 -6.52 -9.33
N VAL A 18 6.00 -5.56 -9.72
CA VAL A 18 5.86 -4.29 -9.00
C VAL A 18 5.30 -4.52 -7.59
N ASN A 19 4.28 -5.37 -7.43
CA ASN A 19 3.72 -5.68 -6.11
C ASN A 19 4.77 -6.27 -5.16
N ILE A 20 5.55 -7.25 -5.63
CA ILE A 20 6.65 -7.85 -4.87
C ILE A 20 7.72 -6.80 -4.56
N GLY A 21 8.11 -5.99 -5.55
CA GLY A 21 9.10 -4.92 -5.36
C GLY A 21 8.67 -3.92 -4.30
N MET A 22 7.42 -3.46 -4.34
CA MET A 22 6.83 -2.55 -3.34
C MET A 22 6.81 -3.19 -1.95
N TYR A 23 6.38 -4.44 -1.84
CA TYR A 23 6.36 -5.17 -0.57
C TYR A 23 7.77 -5.31 0.03
N LEU A 24 8.76 -5.65 -0.80
CA LEU A 24 10.16 -5.75 -0.38
C LEU A 24 10.73 -4.39 0.04
N MET A 25 10.49 -3.34 -0.73
CA MET A 25 10.90 -1.97 -0.38
C MET A 25 10.37 -1.57 0.99
N PHE A 26 9.08 -1.80 1.27
CA PHE A 26 8.48 -1.50 2.57
C PHE A 26 8.98 -2.42 3.68
N THR A 27 9.37 -3.64 3.34
CA THR A 27 10.01 -4.57 4.28
C THR A 27 11.41 -4.11 4.64
N VAL A 28 12.19 -3.57 3.71
CA VAL A 28 13.49 -2.95 4.02
C VAL A 28 13.28 -1.75 4.93
N PHE A 29 12.33 -0.87 4.62
CA PHE A 29 12.02 0.29 5.47
C PHE A 29 11.64 -0.12 6.88
N HIS A 30 10.83 -1.17 7.06
CA HIS A 30 10.47 -1.70 8.38
C HIS A 30 11.68 -1.87 9.32
N TYR A 31 12.84 -2.28 8.80
CA TYR A 31 14.06 -2.50 9.61
C TYR A 31 14.82 -1.21 9.95
N LEU A 32 14.46 -0.08 9.36
CA LEU A 32 15.12 1.21 9.53
C LEU A 32 14.15 2.25 10.16
N PRO A 33 13.51 2.00 11.31
CA PRO A 33 12.51 2.92 11.85
C PRO A 33 13.06 4.33 12.13
N HIS A 34 14.35 4.44 12.43
CA HIS A 34 15.02 5.71 12.72
C HIS A 34 15.07 6.71 11.55
N ILE A 35 14.85 6.27 10.30
CA ILE A 35 14.86 7.17 9.14
C ILE A 35 13.51 7.84 8.87
N TYR A 36 12.47 7.48 9.63
CA TYR A 36 11.15 8.06 9.44
C TYR A 36 11.04 9.47 9.99
N ASN A 37 10.13 10.22 9.41
CA ASN A 37 9.75 11.54 9.92
C ASN A 37 8.76 11.35 11.06
N TYR A 38 9.27 11.48 12.29
CA TYR A 38 8.46 11.55 13.50
C TYR A 38 8.02 12.99 13.76
N ASN A 39 6.75 13.19 14.14
CA ASN A 39 6.18 14.47 14.54
C ASN A 39 6.54 14.84 15.99
N THR A 40 7.02 13.87 16.77
CA THR A 40 7.45 14.05 18.15
C THR A 40 8.95 13.80 18.26
N GLU A 41 9.58 14.46 19.23
CA GLU A 41 11.00 14.22 19.51
C GLU A 41 11.18 12.82 20.09
N ILE A 42 12.09 12.05 19.51
CA ILE A 42 12.38 10.70 19.97
C ILE A 42 13.30 10.77 21.19
N THR A 43 12.78 10.31 22.33
CA THR A 43 13.50 10.18 23.60
C THR A 43 13.69 8.70 23.95
N GLU A 44 14.63 8.37 24.82
CA GLU A 44 14.86 6.98 25.24
C GLU A 44 13.61 6.31 25.83
N LYS A 45 12.73 7.10 26.48
CA LYS A 45 11.48 6.63 27.08
C LYS A 45 10.43 6.25 26.03
N ASN A 46 10.41 6.94 24.90
CA ASN A 46 9.33 6.83 23.89
C ASN A 46 9.75 6.10 22.61
N ALA A 47 11.06 5.96 22.38
CA ALA A 47 11.62 5.40 21.16
C ALA A 47 11.02 4.02 20.83
N TRP A 48 10.86 3.16 21.83
CA TRP A 48 10.31 1.83 21.62
C TRP A 48 8.86 1.88 21.10
N GLU A 49 8.01 2.67 21.74
CA GLU A 49 6.60 2.80 21.34
C GLU A 49 6.46 3.49 19.99
N GLN A 50 7.27 4.52 19.71
CA GLN A 50 7.26 5.22 18.43
C GLN A 50 7.72 4.32 17.28
N TYR A 51 8.80 3.57 17.48
CA TYR A 51 9.30 2.64 16.47
C TYR A 51 8.35 1.47 16.26
N TYR A 52 7.66 1.03 17.31
CA TYR A 52 6.61 0.03 17.18
C TYR A 52 5.42 0.57 16.39
N ASN A 53 4.94 1.78 16.71
CA ASN A 53 3.83 2.43 16.01
C ASN A 53 4.11 2.60 14.52
N ALA A 54 5.30 3.09 14.17
CA ALA A 54 5.69 3.28 12.77
C ALA A 54 5.85 1.97 11.99
N ARG A 55 6.43 0.92 12.62
CA ARG A 55 6.52 -0.41 12.00
C ARG A 55 5.14 -1.04 11.80
N LEU A 56 4.23 -0.82 12.75
CA LEU A 56 2.84 -1.29 12.63
C LEU A 56 2.12 -0.57 11.48
N MET A 57 2.29 0.75 11.36
CA MET A 57 1.76 1.52 10.23
C MET A 57 2.23 0.95 8.88
N LEU A 58 3.53 0.69 8.71
CA LEU A 58 4.05 0.10 7.48
C LEU A 58 3.51 -1.32 7.24
N ASN A 59 3.32 -2.12 8.27
CA ASN A 59 2.74 -3.45 8.13
C ASN A 59 1.30 -3.36 7.62
N VAL A 60 0.49 -2.44 8.13
CA VAL A 60 -0.88 -2.22 7.64
C VAL A 60 -0.85 -1.72 6.19
N MET A 61 -0.01 -0.75 5.85
CA MET A 61 0.10 -0.26 4.47
C MET A 61 0.57 -1.33 3.48
N LYS A 62 1.46 -2.24 3.88
CA LYS A 62 1.84 -3.40 3.04
C LYS A 62 0.63 -4.26 2.69
N VAL A 63 -0.26 -4.50 3.65
CA VAL A 63 -1.49 -5.26 3.43
C VAL A 63 -2.41 -4.51 2.46
N GLU A 64 -2.60 -3.21 2.66
CA GLU A 64 -3.41 -2.37 1.76
C GLU A 64 -2.90 -2.39 0.32
N ILE A 65 -1.57 -2.26 0.13
CA ILE A 65 -0.95 -2.35 -1.20
C ILE A 65 -1.21 -3.70 -1.84
N VAL A 66 -1.01 -4.81 -1.13
CA VAL A 66 -1.29 -6.14 -1.67
C VAL A 66 -2.75 -6.24 -2.13
N TRP A 67 -3.69 -5.69 -1.37
CA TRP A 67 -5.11 -5.63 -1.76
C TRP A 67 -5.37 -4.76 -2.99
N VAL A 68 -4.71 -3.60 -3.12
CA VAL A 68 -4.76 -2.75 -4.32
C VAL A 68 -4.34 -3.55 -5.55
N PHE A 69 -3.17 -4.16 -5.49
CA PHE A 69 -2.63 -4.93 -6.62
C PHE A 69 -3.47 -6.17 -6.93
N ALA A 70 -4.05 -6.82 -5.91
CA ALA A 70 -4.98 -7.93 -6.10
C ALA A 70 -6.26 -7.49 -6.84
N TYR A 71 -6.84 -6.34 -6.46
CA TYR A 71 -8.02 -5.80 -7.14
C TYR A 71 -7.70 -5.38 -8.58
N ILE A 72 -6.58 -4.69 -8.80
CA ILE A 72 -6.11 -4.32 -10.14
C ILE A 72 -5.95 -5.58 -11.00
N GLY A 73 -5.27 -6.60 -10.48
CA GLY A 73 -5.07 -7.88 -11.19
C GLY A 73 -6.39 -8.57 -11.53
N TRP A 74 -7.34 -8.59 -10.58
CA TRP A 74 -8.68 -9.12 -10.81
C TRP A 74 -9.42 -8.39 -11.94
N GLY A 75 -9.38 -7.05 -11.95
CA GLY A 75 -9.99 -6.23 -12.99
C GLY A 75 -9.32 -6.40 -14.36
N THR A 76 -7.98 -6.54 -14.39
CA THR A 76 -7.23 -6.86 -15.62
C THR A 76 -7.65 -8.20 -16.21
N VAL A 77 -7.80 -9.25 -15.38
CA VAL A 77 -8.28 -10.56 -15.84
C VAL A 77 -9.71 -10.48 -16.38
N HIS A 78 -10.62 -9.82 -15.67
CA HIS A 78 -12.02 -9.72 -16.08
C HIS A 78 -12.19 -8.94 -17.38
N SER A 79 -11.44 -7.85 -17.52
CA SER A 79 -11.40 -7.04 -18.75
C SER A 79 -10.88 -7.85 -19.94
N GLY A 80 -9.82 -8.65 -19.74
CA GLY A 80 -9.27 -9.54 -20.77
C GLY A 80 -10.22 -10.67 -21.19
N LEU A 81 -11.14 -11.09 -20.32
CA LEU A 81 -12.17 -12.09 -20.62
C LEU A 81 -13.39 -11.50 -21.35
N GLY A 82 -13.38 -10.21 -21.73
CA GLY A 82 -14.51 -9.55 -22.37
C GLY A 82 -15.71 -9.34 -21.44
N LYS A 83 -15.58 -9.65 -20.15
CA LYS A 83 -16.56 -9.30 -19.13
C LYS A 83 -16.35 -7.82 -18.82
N ALA A 84 -17.12 -6.95 -19.47
CA ALA A 84 -16.97 -5.49 -19.50
C ALA A 84 -17.07 -4.75 -18.14
N ALA A 85 -16.91 -5.43 -17.00
CA ALA A 85 -16.67 -4.79 -15.72
C ALA A 85 -15.15 -4.50 -15.61
N GLY A 86 -14.74 -3.33 -16.12
CA GLY A 86 -13.43 -2.77 -15.84
C GLY A 86 -13.24 -2.47 -14.34
N LEU A 87 -12.14 -1.82 -13.98
CA LEU A 87 -11.94 -1.35 -12.60
C LEU A 87 -13.00 -0.31 -12.22
N ASP A 88 -13.70 -0.55 -11.12
CA ASP A 88 -14.69 0.37 -10.57
C ASP A 88 -13.97 1.51 -9.84
N GLY A 89 -14.10 2.72 -10.38
CA GLY A 89 -13.52 3.93 -9.80
C GLY A 89 -14.01 4.22 -8.38
N ARG A 90 -15.21 3.76 -7.98
CA ARG A 90 -15.72 3.91 -6.62
C ARG A 90 -14.94 3.04 -5.64
N ILE A 91 -14.61 1.80 -6.03
CA ILE A 91 -13.77 0.92 -5.22
C ILE A 91 -12.37 1.53 -5.09
N MET A 92 -11.82 2.09 -6.17
CA MET A 92 -10.55 2.82 -6.10
C MET A 92 -10.58 4.02 -5.16
N ALA A 93 -11.65 4.82 -5.20
CA ALA A 93 -11.82 5.93 -4.25
C ALA A 93 -11.86 5.43 -2.80
N VAL A 94 -12.56 4.33 -2.51
CA VAL A 94 -12.61 3.73 -1.18
C VAL A 94 -11.22 3.25 -0.73
N ILE A 95 -10.47 2.56 -1.58
CA ILE A 95 -9.12 2.09 -1.20
C ILE A 95 -8.19 3.28 -0.90
N LEU A 96 -8.26 4.35 -1.69
CA LEU A 96 -7.49 5.57 -1.42
C LEU A 96 -7.89 6.18 -0.07
N ILE A 97 -9.18 6.29 0.21
CA ILE A 97 -9.68 6.77 1.51
C ILE A 97 -9.14 5.90 2.65
N VAL A 98 -9.16 4.58 2.50
CA VAL A 98 -8.65 3.64 3.52
C VAL A 98 -7.16 3.88 3.78
N ILE A 99 -6.33 3.99 2.75
CA ILE A 99 -4.89 4.27 2.88
C ILE A 99 -4.66 5.60 3.63
N PHE A 100 -5.36 6.66 3.24
CA PHE A 100 -5.24 7.96 3.91
C PHE A 100 -5.71 7.89 5.37
N VAL A 101 -6.84 7.24 5.65
CA VAL A 101 -7.34 7.05 7.01
C VAL A 101 -6.34 6.29 7.87
N THR A 102 -5.74 5.22 7.35
CA THR A 102 -4.67 4.48 8.02
C THR A 102 -3.50 5.38 8.35
N MET A 103 -2.97 6.14 7.38
CA MET A 103 -1.88 7.08 7.62
C MET A 103 -2.23 8.12 8.70
N PHE A 104 -3.38 8.80 8.57
CA PHE A 104 -3.81 9.81 9.52
C PHE A 104 -4.05 9.25 10.92
N TYR A 105 -4.61 8.04 11.02
CA TYR A 105 -4.81 7.36 12.30
C TYR A 105 -3.47 7.11 13.01
N PHE A 106 -2.48 6.57 12.30
CA PHE A 106 -1.17 6.29 12.88
C PHE A 106 -0.38 7.55 13.23
N MET A 107 -0.46 8.60 12.40
CA MET A 107 0.11 9.91 12.69
C MET A 107 -0.54 10.59 13.89
N TRP A 108 -1.86 10.48 14.04
CA TRP A 108 -2.56 11.00 15.21
C TRP A 108 -2.18 10.22 16.48
N ARG A 109 -2.13 8.88 16.40
CA ARG A 109 -1.71 8.01 17.50
C ARG A 109 -0.28 8.29 17.95
N GLU A 110 0.62 8.58 17.01
CA GLU A 110 2.01 8.96 17.28
C GLU A 110 2.12 10.14 18.26
N ARG A 111 1.24 11.14 18.13
CA ARG A 111 1.23 12.33 19.01
C ARG A 111 0.86 12.02 20.46
N GLY A 112 0.19 10.89 20.70
CA GLY A 112 -0.13 10.42 22.06
C GLY A 112 1.03 9.68 22.72
N ILE A 113 2.07 9.34 21.97
CA ILE A 113 3.28 8.67 22.45
C ILE A 113 4.30 9.79 22.72
N GLY A 114 4.42 10.18 23.99
CA GLY A 114 5.09 11.42 24.43
C GLY A 114 6.60 11.40 24.31
#